data_AF-A0A382V9L9-F1
#
_entry.id   AF-A0A382V9L9-F1
#
_cell.length_a   1.000
_cell.length_b   1.000
_cell.length_c   1.000
_cell.angle_alpha   90.00
_cell.angle_beta   90.00
_cell.angle_gamma   90.00
#
_symmetry.space_group_name_H-M   'P 1'
#
loop_
_entity.id
_entity.type
_entity.pdbx_description
1 polymer ?
#
loop_
_entity_poly.entity_id
_entity_poly.type
_entity_poly.pdbx_seq_one_letter_code
_entity_poly.pdbx_strand_id
1 'polypeptide(L)'
;VVTRVIVAEQPVIDSGALGDPSNWIKTSYNTKGGVHYAPNSNEPDGGVALRKNYAGKGFTYDKDRDAFISPKPFESWILSEDTCCWEPPVPYPP
;
A
#
# COMPACT_ATOMS: atom_id res chain seq x y z
N VAL A 1 5.22 -10.80 3.67
CA VAL A 1 6.06 -9.59 3.43
C VAL A 1 6.28 -9.45 1.93
N VAL A 2 6.26 -8.21 1.42
CA VAL A 2 6.50 -7.86 0.02
C VAL A 2 8.00 -7.98 -0.28
N THR A 3 8.34 -8.88 -1.22
CA THR A 3 9.73 -9.11 -1.64
C THR A 3 10.09 -8.35 -2.93
N ARG A 4 9.10 -8.11 -3.80
CA ARG A 4 9.25 -7.48 -5.11
C ARG A 4 8.07 -6.56 -5.40
N VAL A 5 8.34 -5.44 -6.06
CA VAL A 5 7.35 -4.53 -6.64
C VAL A 5 7.74 -4.34 -8.10
N ILE A 6 6.78 -4.51 -9.01
CA ILE A 6 7.00 -4.46 -10.45
C ILE A 6 5.86 -3.69 -11.12
N VAL A 7 6.10 -3.23 -12.35
CA VAL A 7 5.06 -2.79 -13.27
C VAL A 7 4.95 -3.85 -14.36
N ALA A 8 3.77 -4.44 -14.50
CA ALA A 8 3.50 -5.48 -15.47
C ALA A 8 2.02 -5.45 -15.86
N GLU A 9 1.72 -5.92 -17.06
CA GLU A 9 0.35 -6.14 -17.49
C GLU A 9 -0.21 -7.42 -16.88
N GLN A 10 -1.53 -7.48 -16.65
CA GLN A 10 -2.20 -8.64 -16.06
C GLN A 10 -1.89 -9.96 -16.80
N PRO A 11 -1.86 -10.01 -18.16
CA PRO A 11 -1.50 -11.24 -18.87
C PRO A 11 -0.10 -11.76 -18.56
N VAL A 12 0.87 -10.88 -18.26
CA VAL A 12 2.23 -11.30 -17.89
C VAL A 12 2.22 -11.97 -16.52
N ILE A 13 1.44 -11.44 -15.58
CA ILE A 13 1.24 -12.06 -14.26
C ILE A 13 0.56 -13.42 -14.42
N ASP A 14 -0.54 -13.47 -15.16
CA ASP A 14 -1.37 -14.68 -15.34
C ASP A 14 -0.62 -15.80 -16.07
N SER A 15 0.37 -15.45 -16.92
CA SER A 15 1.21 -16.43 -17.61
C SER A 15 2.09 -17.27 -16.68
N GLY A 16 2.30 -16.83 -15.44
CA GLY A 16 3.22 -17.49 -14.50
C GLY A 16 4.71 -17.23 -14.77
N ALA A 17 5.05 -16.41 -15.78
CA ALA A 17 6.44 -16.09 -16.12
C ALA A 17 7.22 -15.40 -14.98
N LEU A 18 6.50 -14.82 -14.00
CA LEU A 18 7.04 -14.13 -12.84
C LEU A 18 6.84 -14.91 -11.53
N GLY A 19 6.58 -16.22 -11.63
CA GLY A 19 6.20 -17.09 -10.51
C GLY A 19 4.68 -17.24 -10.39
N ASP A 20 4.23 -17.89 -9.33
CA ASP A 20 2.81 -18.17 -9.10
C ASP A 20 1.96 -16.87 -9.11
N PRO A 21 0.99 -16.73 -10.03
CA PRO A 21 0.13 -15.55 -10.15
C PRO A 21 -0.60 -15.18 -8.84
N SER A 22 -0.93 -16.18 -8.00
CA SER A 22 -1.65 -15.97 -6.74
C SER A 22 -0.83 -15.23 -5.68
N ASN A 23 0.50 -15.19 -5.84
CA ASN A 23 1.40 -14.45 -4.95
C ASN A 23 1.47 -12.95 -5.30
N TRP A 24 0.96 -12.55 -6.47
CA TRP A 24 0.99 -11.17 -6.92
C TRP A 24 -0.30 -10.45 -6.55
N ILE A 25 -0.15 -9.30 -5.89
CA ILE A 25 -1.26 -8.47 -5.45
C ILE A 25 -1.12 -7.10 -6.12
N LYS A 26 -2.15 -6.71 -6.86
CA LYS A 26 -2.21 -5.40 -7.54
C LYS A 26 -2.37 -4.27 -6.54
N THR A 27 -1.70 -3.15 -6.82
CA THR A 27 -1.75 -1.93 -6.03
C THR A 27 -1.61 -0.69 -6.92
N SER A 28 -1.82 0.51 -6.37
CA SER A 28 -1.65 1.79 -7.06
C SER A 28 -0.78 2.74 -6.24
N TYR A 29 0.30 3.27 -6.81
CA TYR A 29 1.14 4.30 -6.17
C TYR A 29 0.35 5.54 -5.75
N ASN A 30 -0.78 5.80 -6.42
CA ASN A 30 -1.66 6.92 -6.13
C ASN A 30 -2.63 6.64 -4.97
N THR A 31 -2.52 5.50 -4.29
CA THR A 31 -3.42 5.14 -3.18
C THR A 31 -2.69 5.15 -1.84
N LYS A 32 -3.16 6.01 -0.92
CA LYS A 32 -2.69 6.09 0.47
C LYS A 32 -3.88 6.34 1.40
N GLY A 33 -3.91 5.66 2.55
CA GLY A 33 -4.99 5.78 3.52
C GLY A 33 -6.40 5.48 2.98
N GLY A 34 -6.52 4.64 1.95
CA GLY A 34 -7.80 4.32 1.30
C GLY A 34 -8.31 5.39 0.34
N VAL A 35 -7.50 6.41 0.03
CA VAL A 35 -7.87 7.50 -0.89
C VAL A 35 -6.98 7.43 -2.13
N HIS A 36 -7.59 7.60 -3.31
CA HIS A 36 -6.87 7.76 -4.57
C HIS A 36 -6.59 9.24 -4.82
N TYR A 37 -5.36 9.54 -5.24
CA TYR A 37 -4.84 10.89 -5.44
C TYR A 37 -4.45 11.10 -6.89
N ALA A 38 -4.56 12.36 -7.35
CA ALA A 38 -4.05 12.73 -8.66
C ALA A 38 -2.53 12.46 -8.76
N PRO A 39 -2.01 12.09 -9.94
CA PRO A 39 -0.58 11.89 -10.13
C PRO A 39 0.25 13.11 -9.72
N ASN A 40 1.39 12.87 -9.05
CA ASN A 40 2.31 13.91 -8.60
C ASN A 40 1.65 14.99 -7.71
N SER A 41 0.61 14.62 -6.96
CA SER A 41 -0.21 15.54 -6.19
C SER A 41 -0.64 14.93 -4.86
N ASN A 42 -1.08 15.78 -3.93
CA ASN A 42 -1.77 15.39 -2.70
C ASN A 42 -3.28 15.66 -2.75
N GLU A 43 -3.81 15.98 -3.92
CA GLU A 43 -5.25 16.20 -4.15
C GLU A 43 -5.96 14.87 -4.42
N PRO A 44 -6.98 14.51 -3.62
CA PRO A 44 -7.88 13.40 -3.94
C PRO A 44 -8.59 13.66 -5.27
N ASP A 45 -8.59 12.68 -6.18
CA ASP A 45 -9.22 12.80 -7.50
C ASP A 45 -10.52 11.97 -7.62
N GLY A 46 -10.92 11.28 -6.56
CA GLY A 46 -12.08 10.40 -6.54
C GLY A 46 -11.90 9.11 -7.34
N GLY A 47 -10.67 8.78 -7.75
CA GLY A 47 -10.36 7.53 -8.43
C GLY A 47 -10.57 6.29 -7.54
N VAL A 48 -10.46 5.11 -8.15
CA VAL A 48 -10.58 3.84 -7.41
C VAL A 48 -9.31 3.61 -6.60
N ALA A 49 -9.43 3.68 -5.27
CA ALA A 49 -8.37 3.31 -4.34
C ALA A 49 -8.15 1.79 -4.39
N LEU A 50 -6.98 1.37 -4.89
CA LEU A 50 -6.59 -0.04 -4.85
C LEU A 50 -5.89 -0.31 -3.53
N ARG A 51 -6.61 -0.98 -2.62
CA ARG A 51 -6.17 -1.29 -1.24
C ARG A 51 -6.12 -0.01 -0.41
N LYS A 52 -5.81 -0.08 0.89
CA LYS A 52 -5.62 1.16 1.67
C LYS A 52 -4.32 1.89 1.31
N ASN A 53 -3.25 1.14 1.11
CA ASN A 53 -1.92 1.69 0.88
C ASN A 53 -1.22 0.94 -0.24
N TYR A 54 -0.25 1.57 -0.89
CA TYR A 54 0.55 0.91 -1.92
C TYR A 54 1.63 -0.02 -1.36
N ALA A 55 2.01 -1.03 -2.16
CA ALA A 55 3.06 -1.96 -1.79
C ALA A 55 4.45 -1.30 -1.88
N GLY A 56 5.23 -1.42 -0.81
CA GLY A 56 6.66 -1.14 -0.79
C GLY A 56 7.45 -2.40 -0.46
N LYS A 57 8.70 -2.51 -0.94
CA LYS A 57 9.58 -3.62 -0.54
C LYS A 57 9.74 -3.62 0.98
N GLY A 58 9.55 -4.79 1.62
CA GLY A 58 9.58 -4.94 3.08
C GLY A 58 8.25 -4.67 3.78
N PHE A 59 7.22 -4.20 3.08
CA PHE A 59 5.89 -4.00 3.68
C PHE A 59 5.23 -5.36 3.94
N THR A 60 4.26 -5.40 4.84
CA THR A 60 3.42 -6.58 5.08
C THR A 60 2.04 -6.32 4.51
N TYR A 61 1.53 -7.27 3.73
CA TYR A 61 0.14 -7.22 3.29
C TYR A 61 -0.75 -7.81 4.38
N ASP A 62 -1.65 -6.98 4.93
CA ASP A 62 -2.71 -7.35 5.84
C ASP A 62 -3.99 -7.59 5.02
N LYS A 63 -4.46 -8.84 5.03
CA LYS A 63 -5.64 -9.28 4.26
C LYS A 63 -6.95 -8.77 4.86
N ASP A 64 -7.02 -8.64 6.19
CA ASP A 64 -8.25 -8.28 6.89
C ASP A 64 -8.52 -6.79 6.73
N ARG A 65 -7.47 -5.96 6.73
CA ARG A 65 -7.54 -4.51 6.50
C ARG A 65 -7.42 -4.11 5.02
N ASP A 66 -7.15 -5.10 4.16
CA ASP A 66 -6.81 -4.94 2.75
C ASP A 66 -5.78 -3.82 2.50
N ALA A 67 -4.63 -3.93 3.17
CA ALA A 67 -3.64 -2.85 3.25
C ALA A 67 -2.20 -3.37 3.17
N PHE A 68 -1.32 -2.62 2.51
CA PHE A 68 0.12 -2.79 2.64
C PHE A 68 0.64 -1.90 3.76
N ILE A 69 1.18 -2.49 4.82
CA ILE A 69 1.65 -1.80 6.01
C ILE A 69 3.17 -1.80 6.02
N SER A 70 3.78 -0.62 6.11
CA SER A 70 5.24 -0.52 6.21
C SER A 70 5.75 -1.12 7.52
N PRO A 71 7.04 -1.49 7.61
CA PRO A 71 7.64 -1.83 8.89
C PRO A 71 7.44 -0.69 9.90
N LYS A 72 7.17 -1.06 11.15
CA LYS A 72 6.98 -0.10 12.24
C LYS A 72 8.22 0.80 12.38
N PRO A 73 8.12 2.13 12.19
CA PRO A 73 9.29 3.00 12.20
C PRO A 73 9.99 3.07 13.56
N PHE A 74 9.20 3.19 14.63
CA PHE A 74 9.65 3.19 16.02
C PHE A 74 8.60 2.50 16.88
N GLU A 75 9.03 1.89 18.00
CA GLU A 75 8.12 1.17 18.91
C GLU A 75 6.97 2.04 19.45
N SER A 76 7.21 3.35 19.58
CA SER A 76 6.24 4.31 20.08
C SER A 76 5.15 4.69 19.08
N TRP A 77 5.31 4.36 17.78
CA TRP A 77 4.30 4.69 16.77
C TRP A 77 3.12 3.73 16.85
N ILE A 78 1.93 4.22 16.54
CA ILE A 78 0.69 3.47 16.62
C ILE A 78 0.14 3.31 15.20
N LEU A 79 -0.38 2.13 14.88
CA LEU A 79 -1.00 1.90 13.58
C LEU A 79 -2.41 2.50 13.62
N SER A 80 -2.71 3.43 12.72
CA SER A 80 -4.06 3.91 12.49
C SER A 80 -4.87 2.82 11.78
N GLU A 81 -5.94 2.31 12.39
CA GLU A 81 -6.74 1.24 11.76
C GLU A 81 -7.52 1.74 10.54
N ASP A 82 -7.85 3.04 10.52
CA ASP A 82 -8.55 3.69 9.43
C ASP A 82 -7.69 3.79 8.18
N THR A 83 -6.43 4.22 8.33
CA THR A 83 -5.52 4.48 7.19
C THR A 83 -4.50 3.37 6.96
N CYS A 84 -4.24 2.52 7.96
CA CYS A 84 -3.13 1.57 8.00
C CYS A 84 -1.74 2.23 7.85
N CYS A 85 -1.64 3.51 8.21
CA CYS A 85 -0.40 4.24 8.33
C CYS A 85 0.08 4.25 9.79
N TRP A 86 1.39 4.33 9.99
CA TRP A 86 1.95 4.54 11.32
C TRP A 86 1.89 6.02 11.68
N GLU A 87 1.38 6.31 12.88
CA GLU A 87 1.29 7.65 13.44
C GLU A 87 2.24 7.81 14.63
N PRO A 88 2.99 8.93 14.72
CA PRO A 88 3.81 9.21 15.88
C PRO A 88 2.93 9.48 17.11
N PRO A 89 3.42 9.17 18.33
CA PRO A 89 2.66 9.39 19.57
C PRO A 89 2.45 10.87 19.90
N VAL A 90 3.32 11.75 19.37
CA VAL A 90 3.21 13.20 19.49
C VAL A 90 2.78 13.75 18.13
N PRO A 91 1.58 14.35 18.03
CA PRO A 91 1.12 14.98 16.79
C PRO A 91 2.04 16.11 16.35
N TYR A 92 2.07 16.36 15.04
CA TYR A 92 2.74 17.56 14.54
C TYR A 92 2.04 18.81 15.10
N PRO A 93 2.79 19.84 15.53
CA PRO A 93 2.19 21.11 15.90
C PRO A 93 1.41 21.72 14.71
N PRO A 94 0.29 22.41 14.98
CA PRO A 94 -0.54 23.03 13.95
C PRO A 94 0.13 24.21 13.24
#